data_AF-A0A9W7XQI1-F1
#
_entry.id   AF-A0A9W7XQI1-F1
#
_cell.length_a   1.000
_cell.length_b   1.000
_cell.length_c   1.000
_cell.angle_alpha   90.00
_cell.angle_beta   90.00
_cell.angle_gamma   90.00
#
_symmetry.space_group_name_H-M   'P 1'
#
loop_
_entity.id
_entity.type
_entity.pdbx_description
1 polymer ?
#
loop_
_entity_poly.entity_id
_entity_poly.type
_entity_poly.pdbx_seq_one_letter_code
_entity_poly.pdbx_strand_id
1 'polypeptide(L)'
;MAGLSAANLTGSGTITYHDYDNMVLASVQNNPPSCGMPYAELDLTRITAVQQMNTATDCGKCIKVTSQADSSKFVYVLAVDTGGRGLDISKTSFGKLFNVDDGTAN
;
A
#
# COMPACT_ATOMS: atom_id res chain seq x y z
N MET A 1 -7.08 24.66 19.97
CA MET A 1 -7.95 23.72 19.24
C MET A 1 -7.10 23.07 18.16
N ALA A 2 -6.69 21.81 18.36
CA ALA A 2 -5.92 21.08 17.36
C ALA A 2 -6.88 20.69 16.23
N GLY A 3 -6.73 21.30 15.06
CA GLY A 3 -7.49 20.93 13.88
C GLY A 3 -7.13 19.50 13.47
N LEU A 4 -8.13 18.63 13.33
CA LEU A 4 -7.95 17.38 12.62
C LEU A 4 -7.56 17.73 11.19
N SER A 5 -6.28 17.59 10.85
CA SER A 5 -5.81 17.62 9.48
C SER A 5 -6.39 16.40 8.77
N ALA A 6 -7.27 16.64 7.79
CA ALA A 6 -7.62 15.62 6.80
C ALA A 6 -6.30 15.12 6.16
N ALA A 7 -6.16 13.80 6.09
CA ALA A 7 -4.90 13.10 5.85
C ALA A 7 -4.01 13.68 4.72
N ASN A 8 -2.70 13.74 4.97
CA ASN A 8 -1.67 14.05 3.96
C ASN A 8 -1.61 13.02 2.81
N LEU A 9 -2.29 11.87 2.94
CA LEU A 9 -2.35 10.81 1.94
C LEU A 9 -3.57 10.95 1.02
N THR A 10 -3.73 12.13 0.42
CA THR A 10 -4.77 12.37 -0.59
C THR A 10 -4.13 12.96 -1.84
N GLY A 11 -4.60 12.58 -3.03
CA GLY A 11 -4.05 13.08 -4.29
C GLY A 11 -4.28 12.15 -5.48
N SER A 12 -3.51 12.39 -6.55
CA SER A 12 -3.49 11.56 -7.75
C SER A 12 -2.04 11.26 -8.11
N GLY A 13 -1.77 10.03 -8.54
CA GLY A 13 -0.42 9.58 -8.83
C GLY A 13 -0.41 8.28 -9.61
N THR A 14 0.78 7.85 -10.01
CA THR A 14 0.98 6.51 -10.59
C THR A 14 0.73 5.46 -9.51
N ILE A 15 0.10 4.36 -9.91
CA ILE A 15 -0.07 3.17 -9.07
C ILE A 15 0.74 2.07 -9.74
N THR A 16 1.74 1.54 -9.02
CA THR A 16 2.49 0.34 -9.38
C THR A 16 2.14 -0.79 -8.41
N TYR A 17 2.76 -1.96 -8.60
CA TYR A 17 2.63 -3.04 -7.65
C TYR A 17 3.98 -3.61 -7.23
N HIS A 18 4.00 -4.11 -5.99
CA HIS A 18 5.05 -4.94 -5.44
C HIS A 18 4.49 -6.32 -5.05
N ASP A 19 5.28 -7.37 -5.24
CA ASP A 19 4.90 -8.74 -4.89
C ASP A 19 5.14 -9.02 -3.39
N TYR A 20 4.43 -8.27 -2.53
CA TYR A 20 4.45 -8.50 -1.08
C TYR A 20 3.92 -9.91 -0.75
N ASP A 21 2.96 -10.40 -1.55
CA ASP A 21 2.23 -11.65 -1.33
C ASP A 21 3.16 -12.88 -1.30
N ASN A 22 4.22 -12.87 -2.12
CA ASN A 22 5.19 -13.97 -2.22
C ASN A 22 6.50 -13.72 -1.47
N MET A 23 6.52 -12.76 -0.53
CA MET A 23 7.71 -12.50 0.29
C MET A 23 8.03 -13.68 1.22
N VAL A 24 9.30 -14.09 1.21
CA VAL A 24 9.82 -15.07 2.19
C VAL A 24 10.03 -14.35 3.51
N LEU A 25 9.07 -14.45 4.45
CA LEU A 25 9.10 -13.70 5.72
C LEU A 25 10.41 -13.87 6.51
N ALA A 26 11.02 -15.05 6.47
CA ALA A 26 12.30 -15.31 7.12
C ALA A 26 13.46 -14.46 6.57
N SER A 27 13.44 -14.08 5.28
CA SER A 27 14.48 -13.26 4.68
C SER A 27 14.35 -11.76 5.00
N VAL A 28 13.19 -11.33 5.51
CA VAL A 28 12.90 -9.92 5.81
C VAL A 28 12.61 -9.65 7.29
N GLN A 29 12.74 -10.66 8.15
CA GLN A 29 12.47 -10.55 9.59
C GLN A 29 13.22 -9.38 10.27
N ASN A 30 14.43 -9.06 9.81
CA ASN A 30 15.28 -7.98 10.34
C ASN A 30 15.33 -6.76 9.39
N ASN A 31 14.48 -6.73 8.37
CA ASN A 31 14.38 -5.64 7.41
C ASN A 31 12.90 -5.23 7.28
N PRO A 32 12.31 -4.65 8.34
CA PRO A 32 10.94 -4.19 8.29
C PRO A 32 10.78 -3.04 7.27
N PRO A 33 9.55 -2.76 6.82
CA PRO A 33 9.26 -1.57 6.04
C PRO A 33 9.54 -0.30 6.87
N SER A 34 9.57 0.87 6.22
CA SER A 34 9.92 2.15 6.86
C SER A 34 9.10 2.50 8.11
N CYS A 35 7.88 1.96 8.24
CA CYS A 35 7.04 2.14 9.43
C CYS A 35 7.35 1.18 10.59
N GLY A 36 8.32 0.28 10.45
CA GLY A 36 8.83 -0.58 11.52
C GLY A 36 7.98 -1.80 11.90
N MET A 37 6.78 -1.95 11.34
CA MET A 37 5.90 -3.11 11.58
C MET A 37 6.48 -4.37 10.92
N PRO A 38 6.67 -5.49 11.64
CA PRO A 38 7.14 -6.72 11.01
C PRO A 38 6.18 -7.20 9.91
N TYR A 39 6.70 -7.62 8.75
CA TYR A 39 5.86 -8.13 7.66
C TYR A 39 5.00 -9.33 8.07
N ALA A 40 5.44 -10.12 9.05
CA ALA A 40 4.68 -11.25 9.59
C ALA A 40 3.39 -10.85 10.34
N GLU A 41 3.24 -9.57 10.71
CA GLU A 41 2.07 -9.04 11.41
C GLU A 41 1.11 -8.28 10.47
N LEU A 42 1.45 -8.18 9.18
CA LEU A 42 0.71 -7.42 8.19
C LEU A 42 -0.11 -8.33 7.26
N ASP A 43 -1.27 -7.84 6.80
CA ASP A 43 -1.95 -8.43 5.64
C ASP A 43 -1.23 -7.99 4.37
N LEU A 44 -0.28 -8.81 3.91
CA LEU A 44 0.57 -8.51 2.76
C LEU A 44 -0.21 -8.29 1.46
N THR A 45 -1.47 -8.74 1.38
CA THR A 45 -2.33 -8.53 0.20
C THR A 45 -2.91 -7.13 0.12
N ARG A 46 -2.76 -6.31 1.17
CA ARG A 46 -3.40 -4.99 1.35
C ARG A 46 -2.48 -3.96 1.99
N ILE A 47 -1.21 -3.93 1.62
CA ILE A 47 -0.25 -2.91 2.04
C ILE A 47 0.22 -2.07 0.85
N THR A 48 0.87 -0.95 1.15
CA THR A 48 1.46 -0.07 0.14
C THR A 48 2.73 0.60 0.65
N ALA A 49 3.68 0.78 -0.25
CA ALA A 49 4.66 1.85 -0.14
C ALA A 49 4.10 3.15 -0.73
N VAL A 50 4.48 4.29 -0.16
CA VAL A 50 4.00 5.61 -0.58
C VAL A 50 5.19 6.52 -0.85
N GLN A 51 5.21 7.14 -2.03
CA GLN A 51 6.25 8.09 -2.41
C GLN A 51 6.19 9.32 -1.49
N GLN A 52 7.33 9.72 -0.93
CA GLN A 52 7.47 10.91 -0.08
C GLN A 52 6.54 10.91 1.16
N MET A 53 6.17 9.73 1.66
CA MET A 53 5.39 9.61 2.88
C MET A 53 6.13 10.16 4.10
N ASN A 54 5.41 10.86 4.98
CA ASN A 54 5.94 11.26 6.28
C ASN A 54 5.74 10.12 7.29
N THR A 55 6.80 9.37 7.58
CA THR A 55 6.76 8.22 8.48
C THR A 55 6.33 8.57 9.91
N ALA A 56 6.53 9.81 10.37
CA ALA A 56 6.10 10.23 11.69
C ALA A 56 4.58 10.41 11.81
N THR A 57 3.88 10.64 10.69
CA THR A 57 2.44 10.97 10.71
C THR A 57 1.56 10.03 9.90
N ASP A 58 2.10 9.33 8.90
CA ASP A 58 1.32 8.62 7.89
C ASP A 58 1.40 7.09 7.98
N CYS A 59 2.38 6.58 8.74
CA CYS A 59 2.48 5.16 9.04
C CYS A 59 1.20 4.61 9.68
N GLY A 60 0.75 3.45 9.19
CA GLY A 60 -0.43 2.77 9.71
C GLY A 60 -1.77 3.38 9.28
N LYS A 61 -1.77 4.40 8.41
CA LYS A 61 -3.02 4.92 7.83
C LYS A 61 -3.54 4.03 6.71
N CYS A 62 -4.85 3.85 6.67
CA CYS A 62 -5.53 3.20 5.55
C CYS A 62 -5.86 4.22 4.46
N ILE A 63 -5.49 3.93 3.23
CA ILE A 63 -5.76 4.75 2.05
C ILE A 63 -6.84 4.05 1.21
N LYS A 64 -7.88 4.80 0.82
CA LYS A 64 -8.79 4.38 -0.25
C LYS A 64 -8.15 4.73 -1.58
N VAL A 65 -7.84 3.72 -2.38
CA VAL A 65 -7.26 3.89 -3.72
C VAL A 65 -8.34 3.61 -4.76
N THR A 66 -8.53 4.53 -5.68
CA THR A 66 -9.51 4.42 -6.78
C THR A 66 -8.80 4.44 -8.12
N SER A 67 -9.32 3.73 -9.10
CA SER A 67 -8.87 3.87 -10.49
C SER A 67 -9.42 5.16 -11.08
N GLN A 68 -8.59 5.91 -11.82
CA GLN A 68 -9.06 7.10 -12.55
C GLN A 68 -10.02 6.72 -13.68
N ALA A 69 -9.85 5.54 -14.29
CA ALA A 69 -10.71 5.05 -15.35
C ALA A 69 -12.10 4.62 -14.85
N ASP A 70 -12.19 4.20 -13.58
CA ASP A 70 -13.42 3.76 -12.94
C ASP A 70 -13.34 4.00 -11.42
N SER A 71 -13.93 5.10 -10.97
CA SER A 71 -13.92 5.48 -9.55
C SER A 71 -14.83 4.62 -8.67
N SER A 72 -15.68 3.77 -9.27
CA SER A 72 -16.47 2.78 -8.53
C SER A 72 -15.61 1.60 -8.08
N LYS A 73 -14.48 1.34 -8.77
CA LYS A 73 -13.46 0.38 -8.34
C LYS A 73 -12.52 1.01 -7.34
N PHE A 74 -12.45 0.41 -6.16
CA PHE A 74 -11.54 0.83 -5.11
C PHE A 74 -11.00 -0.33 -4.31
N VAL A 75 -9.83 -0.12 -3.72
CA VAL A 75 -9.23 -0.98 -2.69
C VAL A 75 -8.84 -0.13 -1.49
N TYR A 76 -8.76 -0.76 -0.32
CA TYR A 76 -8.21 -0.13 0.88
C TYR A 76 -6.89 -0.81 1.23
N VAL A 77 -5.83 -0.03 1.27
CA VAL A 77 -4.45 -0.48 1.56
C VAL A 77 -3.87 0.27 2.76
N LEU A 78 -3.00 -0.39 3.52
CA LEU A 78 -2.30 0.16 4.67
C LEU A 78 -0.95 0.76 4.24
N ALA A 79 -0.70 2.02 4.58
CA ALA A 79 0.60 2.65 4.35
C ALA A 79 1.63 2.13 5.35
N VAL A 80 2.63 1.38 4.86
CA VAL A 80 3.62 0.72 5.71
C VAL A 80 5.06 1.09 5.35
N ASP A 81 5.31 1.59 4.14
CA ASP A 81 6.66 1.84 3.65
C ASP A 81 6.79 3.14 2.86
N THR A 82 8.02 3.65 2.75
CA THR A 82 8.37 4.74 1.85
C THR A 82 8.97 4.16 0.58
N GLY A 83 8.54 4.62 -0.59
CA GLY A 83 9.07 4.10 -1.85
C GLY A 83 8.11 4.23 -3.03
N GLY A 84 8.47 3.61 -4.14
CA GLY A 84 7.65 3.59 -5.36
C GLY A 84 7.60 4.92 -6.11
N ARG A 85 6.67 4.99 -7.08
CA ARG A 85 6.31 6.18 -7.86
C ARG A 85 4.83 6.43 -7.66
N GLY A 86 4.46 7.34 -6.77
CA GLY A 86 3.09 7.47 -6.26
C GLY A 86 2.80 6.41 -5.20
N LEU A 87 2.03 5.38 -5.56
CA LEU A 87 1.71 4.25 -4.69
C LEU A 87 2.29 2.97 -5.28
N ASP A 88 2.88 2.13 -4.43
CA ASP A 88 3.27 0.76 -4.77
C ASP A 88 2.46 -0.20 -3.91
N ILE A 89 1.31 -0.64 -4.43
CA ILE A 89 0.35 -1.47 -3.67
C ILE A 89 0.68 -2.96 -3.84
N SER A 90 0.18 -3.81 -2.94
CA SER A 90 0.29 -5.26 -3.12
C SER A 90 -0.25 -5.74 -4.47
N LYS A 91 0.44 -6.73 -5.07
CA LYS A 91 0.06 -7.37 -6.33
C LYS A 91 -1.41 -7.80 -6.35
N THR A 92 -1.90 -8.47 -5.30
CA THR A 92 -3.33 -8.79 -5.14
C THR A 92 -4.24 -7.55 -5.19
N SER A 93 -3.88 -6.47 -4.50
CA SER A 93 -4.67 -5.22 -4.49
C SER A 93 -4.67 -4.55 -5.87
N PHE A 94 -3.55 -4.60 -6.59
CA PHE A 94 -3.44 -4.10 -7.95
C PHE A 94 -4.33 -4.88 -8.92
N GLY A 95 -4.29 -6.22 -8.85
CA GLY A 95 -5.15 -7.10 -9.64
C GLY A 95 -6.63 -6.79 -9.42
N LYS A 96 -7.07 -6.62 -8.16
CA LYS A 96 -8.45 -6.22 -7.81
C LYS A 96 -8.84 -4.84 -8.35
N LEU A 97 -7.93 -3.88 -8.32
CA LEU A 97 -8.23 -2.51 -8.75
C LEU A 97 -8.35 -2.38 -10.27
N PHE A 98 -7.51 -3.10 -11.01
CA PHE A 98 -7.39 -2.97 -12.47
C PHE A 98 -7.93 -4.18 -13.25
N ASN A 99 -8.48 -5.18 -12.58
CA ASN A 99 -8.91 -6.46 -13.17
C ASN A 99 -7.81 -7.11 -14.01
N VAL A 100 -6.58 -7.11 -13.48
CA VAL A 100 -5.46 -7.81 -14.11
C VAL A 100 -5.31 -9.14 -13.39
N ASP A 101 -5.67 -10.22 -14.05
CA ASP A 101 -5.35 -11.57 -13.60
C ASP A 101 -3.83 -11.73 -13.68
N ASP A 102 -3.19 -11.79 -12.54
CA ASP A 102 -1.74 -11.88 -12.40
C ASP A 102 -1.23 -13.33 -12.36
N GLY A 103 -2.10 -14.27 -12.73
CA GLY A 103 -1.84 -15.71 -12.74
C GLY A 103 -1.94 -16.39 -11.37
N THR A 104 -2.37 -15.70 -10.31
CA THR A 104 -2.66 -16.33 -9.01
C THR A 104 -4.16 -16.63 -8.89
N ALA A 105 -4.56 -17.81 -9.35
CA ALA A 105 -5.90 -18.34 -9.13
C ALA A 105 -6.09 -18.69 -7.63
N ASN A 106 -7.33 -18.53 -7.16
CA ASN A 106 -7.82 -18.84 -5.81
C ASN A 106 -7.23 -20.10 -5.16
#